data_AF-A0A6L7MNC4-F1
#
_entry.id   AF-A0A6L7MNC4-F1
#
_cell.length_a   1.000
_cell.length_b   1.000
_cell.length_c   1.000
_cell.angle_alpha   90.00
_cell.angle_beta   90.00
_cell.angle_gamma   90.00
#
_symmetry.space_group_name_H-M   'P 1'
#
loop_
_entity.id
_entity.type
_entity.pdbx_description
1 polymer ?
#
loop_
_entity_poly.entity_id
_entity_poly.type
_entity_poly.pdbx_seq_one_letter_code
_entity_poly.pdbx_strand_id
1 'polypeptide(L)' 'MSEHTGQVTRWIGLTLFFGGVLALIGYGLYGLLADAEAPAIVKFGVLALYGGLAVLGLLALRQRLIVRRTDRYRDIEI' A
#
# COMPACT_ATOMS: atom_id res chain seq x y z
N MET A 1 27.59 -2.98 15.75
CA MET A 1 27.31 -3.87 14.60
C MET A 1 25.87 -4.40 14.69
N SER A 2 24.88 -3.50 14.75
CA SER A 2 23.47 -3.82 15.06
C SER A 2 22.44 -2.84 14.48
N GLU A 3 22.84 -1.88 13.64
CA GLU A 3 21.93 -0.86 13.11
C GLU A 3 21.14 -1.31 11.87
N HIS A 4 21.64 -2.32 11.13
CA HIS A 4 21.01 -2.79 9.90
C HIS A 4 19.80 -3.70 10.14
N THR A 5 19.72 -4.40 11.26
CA THR A 5 18.66 -5.37 11.55
C THR A 5 17.30 -4.70 11.77
N GLY A 6 17.25 -3.55 12.47
CA GLY A 6 16.00 -2.83 12.71
C GLY A 6 15.35 -2.27 11.43
N GLN A 7 16.16 -1.83 10.46
CA GLN A 7 15.67 -1.36 9.17
C GLN A 7 15.12 -2.53 8.34
N VAL A 8 15.84 -3.64 8.26
CA VAL A 8 15.44 -4.82 7.46
C VAL A 8 14.14 -5.43 7.99
N THR A 9 13.98 -5.59 9.31
CA THR A 9 12.72 -6.07 9.91
C THR A 9 11.55 -5.14 9.59
N ARG A 10 11.77 -3.82 9.62
CA ARG A 10 10.75 -2.83 9.29
C ARG A 10 10.35 -2.87 7.81
N TRP A 11 11.28 -3.14 6.90
CA TRP A 11 11.00 -3.31 5.48
C TRP A 11 10.27 -4.64 5.20
N ILE A 12 10.70 -5.76 5.80
CA ILE A 12 10.04 -7.06 5.64
C ILE A 12 8.60 -7.01 6.16
N GLY A 13 8.38 -6.42 7.34
CA GLY A 13 7.04 -6.23 7.89
C GLY A 13 6.15 -5.36 6.99
N LEU A 14 6.73 -4.31 6.39
CA LEU A 14 6.01 -3.46 5.44
C LEU A 14 5.64 -4.23 4.16
N THR A 15 6.57 -4.99 3.58
CA THR A 15 6.31 -5.75 2.35
C THR A 15 5.28 -6.85 2.58
N LEU A 16 5.34 -7.54 3.72
CA LEU A 16 4.38 -8.58 4.08
C LEU A 16 2.99 -7.98 4.33
N PHE A 17 2.92 -6.84 5.01
CA PHE A 17 1.66 -6.12 5.22
C PHE A 17 1.07 -5.65 3.90
N PHE A 18 1.87 -4.99 3.05
CA PHE A 18 1.40 -4.53 1.74
C PHE A 18 1.00 -5.69 0.84
N GLY A 19 1.79 -6.75 0.80
CA GLY A 19 1.49 -7.96 0.03
C GLY A 19 0.20 -8.63 0.48
N GLY A 20 -0.01 -8.76 1.80
CA GLY A 20 -1.25 -9.30 2.36
C GLY A 20 -2.47 -8.43 2.06
N VAL A 21 -2.35 -7.12 2.19
CA VAL A 21 -3.41 -6.17 1.82
C VAL A 21 -3.75 -6.29 0.34
N LEU A 22 -2.75 -6.35 -0.54
CA LEU A 22 -2.95 -6.49 -1.98
C LEU A 22 -3.62 -7.83 -2.35
N ALA A 23 -3.24 -8.92 -1.67
CA ALA A 23 -3.83 -10.24 -1.86
C ALA A 23 -5.31 -10.27 -1.42
N LEU A 24 -5.64 -9.67 -0.27
CA LEU A 24 -7.03 -9.56 0.21
C LEU A 24 -7.90 -8.72 -0.72
N ILE A 25 -7.37 -7.59 -1.19
CA ILE A 25 -8.05 -6.73 -2.17
C ILE A 25 -8.29 -7.54 -3.47
N GLY A 26 -7.26 -8.21 -3.97
CA GLY A 26 -7.35 -9.02 -5.19
C GLY A 26 -8.36 -10.16 -5.07
N TYR A 27 -8.37 -10.86 -3.93
CA TYR A 27 -9.32 -11.94 -3.68
C TYR A 27 -10.78 -11.43 -3.61
N GLY A 28 -11.02 -10.32 -2.91
CA GLY A 28 -12.35 -9.70 -2.83
C GLY A 28 -12.86 -9.19 -4.18
N LEU A 29 -11.99 -8.54 -4.96
CA LEU A 29 -12.34 -8.15 -6.34
C LEU A 29 -12.63 -9.36 -7.22
N TYR A 30 -11.79 -10.40 -7.16
CA TYR A 30 -12.00 -11.60 -7.96
C TYR A 30 -13.36 -12.25 -7.67
N GLY A 31 -13.74 -12.37 -6.39
CA GLY A 31 -15.06 -12.86 -5.99
C GLY A 31 -16.21 -12.01 -6.56
N LEU A 32 -16.08 -10.68 -6.52
CA LEU A 32 -17.09 -9.76 -7.06
C LEU A 32 -17.19 -9.80 -8.59
N LEU A 33 -16.06 -9.97 -9.29
CA LEU A 33 -16.07 -10.10 -10.75
C LEU A 33 -16.67 -11.44 -11.19
N ALA A 34 -16.34 -12.53 -10.47
CA ALA A 34 -16.82 -13.88 -10.76
C ALA A 34 -18.30 -14.07 -10.44
N ASP A 35 -18.87 -13.28 -9.54
CA ASP A 35 -20.29 -13.31 -9.23
C ASP A 35 -21.14 -12.71 -10.38
N ALA A 36 -21.88 -13.56 -11.08
CA ALA A 36 -22.72 -13.17 -12.20
C ALA A 36 -24.03 -12.48 -11.77
N GLU A 37 -24.43 -12.61 -10.50
CA GLU A 37 -25.67 -12.04 -9.97
C GLU A 37 -25.49 -10.59 -9.50
N ALA A 38 -24.25 -10.17 -9.27
CA ALA A 38 -23.94 -8.81 -8.83
C ALA A 38 -24.25 -7.77 -9.94
N PRO A 39 -25.07 -6.74 -9.65
CA PRO A 39 -25.37 -5.68 -10.60
C PRO A 39 -24.10 -4.96 -11.08
N ALA A 40 -24.03 -4.66 -12.39
CA ALA A 40 -22.86 -4.01 -12.99
C ALA A 40 -22.47 -2.70 -12.26
N ILE A 41 -23.45 -1.92 -11.81
CA ILE A 41 -23.20 -0.66 -11.10
C ILE A 41 -22.50 -0.87 -9.76
N VAL A 42 -22.78 -1.98 -9.07
CA VAL A 42 -22.11 -2.36 -7.82
C VAL A 42 -20.67 -2.78 -8.11
N LYS A 43 -20.44 -3.56 -9.18
CA LYS A 43 -19.09 -3.93 -9.62
C LYS A 43 -18.23 -2.70 -9.89
N PHE A 44 -18.75 -1.75 -10.69
CA PHE A 44 -18.04 -0.51 -11.00
C PHE A 44 -17.83 0.38 -9.75
N GLY A 45 -18.82 0.48 -8.87
CA GLY A 45 -18.70 1.26 -7.64
C GLY A 45 -17.61 0.70 -6.71
N VAL A 46 -17.57 -0.61 -6.51
CA VAL A 46 -16.56 -1.26 -5.67
C VAL A 46 -15.17 -1.17 -6.31
N LEU A 47 -15.07 -1.37 -7.64
CA LEU A 47 -13.81 -1.18 -8.39
C LEU A 47 -13.28 0.26 -8.26
N ALA A 48 -14.14 1.27 -8.40
CA ALA A 48 -13.76 2.67 -8.27
C ALA A 48 -13.32 3.00 -6.83
N LEU A 49 -13.98 2.43 -5.83
CA LEU A 49 -13.66 2.64 -4.42
C LEU A 49 -12.31 2.00 -4.05
N TYR A 50 -12.11 0.73 -4.38
CA TYR A 50 -10.82 0.05 -4.18
C TYR A 50 -9.71 0.68 -5.02
N GLY A 51 -10.00 1.07 -6.26
CA GLY A 51 -9.06 1.78 -7.12
C GLY A 51 -8.63 3.12 -6.53
N GLY A 52 -9.58 3.91 -6.03
CA GLY A 52 -9.30 5.17 -5.33
C GLY A 52 -8.44 4.99 -4.09
N LEU A 53 -8.77 3.99 -3.25
CA LEU A 53 -7.96 3.65 -2.07
C LEU A 53 -6.56 3.15 -2.45
N ALA A 54 -6.44 2.36 -3.51
CA ALA A 54 -5.14 1.89 -4.00
C ALA A 54 -4.27 3.06 -4.47
N VAL A 55 -4.85 4.02 -5.19
CA VAL A 55 -4.15 5.23 -5.65
C VAL A 55 -3.72 6.10 -4.47
N LEU A 56 -4.61 6.35 -3.49
CA LEU A 56 -4.28 7.09 -2.28
C LEU A 56 -3.18 6.39 -1.47
N GLY A 57 -3.26 5.07 -1.33
CA GLY A 57 -2.25 4.25 -0.67
C GLY A 57 -0.89 4.32 -1.37
N LEU A 58 -0.87 4.23 -2.71
CA LEU A 58 0.33 4.39 -3.52
C LEU A 58 0.93 5.80 -3.40
N LEU A 59 0.10 6.85 -3.35
CA LEU A 59 0.56 8.22 -3.12
C LEU A 59 1.21 8.37 -1.75
N ALA A 60 0.56 7.87 -0.69
CA ALA A 60 1.09 7.93 0.67
C ALA A 60 2.41 7.13 0.81
N LEU A 61 2.49 5.96 0.16
CA LEU A 61 3.71 5.16 0.05
C LEU A 61 4.83 5.93 -0.66
N ARG A 62 4.54 6.53 -1.82
CA ARG A 62 5.48 7.30 -2.60
C ARG A 62 6.02 8.49 -1.79
N GLN A 63 5.14 9.18 -1.07
CA GLN A 63 5.52 10.26 -0.16
C GLN A 63 6.47 9.76 0.94
N ARG A 64 6.15 8.64 1.61
CA ARG A 64 7.04 8.06 2.63
C ARG A 64 8.40 7.63 2.09
N LEU A 65 8.47 7.14 0.86
CA LEU A 65 9.73 6.75 0.22
C LEU A 65 10.59 7.97 -0.15
N ILE A 66 9.97 9.04 -0.67
CA ILE A 66 10.67 10.27 -1.07
C ILE A 66 11.19 11.03 0.16
N VAL A 67 10.42 11.11 1.24
CA VAL A 67 10.84 11.79 2.48
C VAL A 67 12.14 11.20 3.05
N ARG A 68 12.40 9.90 2.86
CA ARG A 68 13.67 9.28 3.29
C ARG A 68 14.90 9.70 2.46
N ARG A 69 14.72 10.18 1.23
CA ARG A 69 15.82 10.52 0.29
C ARG A 69 16.25 11.98 0.38
N THR A 70 15.42 12.87 0.93
CA THR A 70 15.65 14.32 0.89
C THR A 70 15.60 14.94 2.29
N ASP A 71 16.25 14.30 3.25
CA ASP A 71 16.46 14.90 4.56
C ASP A 71 17.72 15.79 4.52
N ARG A 72 17.53 17.06 4.17
CA ARG A 72 18.59 18.09 4.10
C ARG A 72 18.84 18.75 5.48
N TYR A 73 18.13 18.36 6.53
CA TYR A 73 18.21 18.97 7.87
C TYR A 73 18.96 18.10 8.89
N ARG A 74 19.53 16.96 8.47
CA ARG A 74 20.24 16.04 9.36
C ARG A 74 21.58 16.57 9.89
N ASP A 75 22.12 17.64 9.31
CA ASP A 75 23.48 18.14 9.62
C ASP A 75 23.48 19.46 10.41
N ILE A 76 22.35 19.88 10.99
CA ILE A 76 22.28 21.04 11.89
C ILE A 76 21.82 20.61 13.27
N GLU A 77 22.77 20.05 14.02
CA GLU A 77 22.74 19.89 15.47
C GLU A 77 23.43 21.15 16.06
N ILE A 78 22.75 21.85 16.99
CA ILE A 78 23.25 23.04 17.69
C ILE A 78 23.74 22.61 19.08
#